data_AF-A0A186QDJ7-F1
#
_entry.id   AF-A0A186QDJ7-F1
#
_cell.length_a   1.000
_cell.length_b   1.000
_cell.length_c   1.000
_cell.angle_alpha   90.00
_cell.angle_beta   90.00
_cell.angle_gamma   90.00
#
_symmetry.space_group_name_H-M   'P 1'
#
loop_
_entity.id
_entity.type
_entity.pdbx_description
1 polymer ?
#
loop_
_entity_poly.entity_id
_entity_poly.type
_entity_poly.pdbx_seq_one_letter_code
_entity_poly.pdbx_strand_id
1 'polypeptide(L)'
;MLCVFSVFMIFLLVFLLVALVHLFVWNLDINMFGGVRSWVSSFECGFLSQRVVENYFSYTYFILLVFFVVFDLEVSLLLNMPLQGLLYKNLLFYVGFLFVLVVGFGIEISKGYVRWSY
;
A
#
# COMPACT_ATOMS: atom_id res chain seq x y z
N MET A 1 -39.06 15.54 -17.82
CA MET A 1 -38.46 16.87 -17.54
C MET A 1 -38.34 17.14 -16.04
N LEU A 2 -39.39 16.91 -15.24
CA LEU A 2 -39.35 17.12 -13.78
C LEU A 2 -38.27 16.28 -13.03
N CYS A 3 -38.06 15.01 -13.41
CA CYS A 3 -37.02 14.18 -12.79
C CYS A 3 -35.60 14.65 -13.11
N VAL A 4 -35.36 15.21 -14.29
CA VAL A 4 -34.04 15.77 -14.66
C VAL A 4 -33.78 17.05 -13.86
N PHE A 5 -34.83 17.87 -13.68
CA PHE A 5 -34.76 19.05 -12.84
C PHE A 5 -34.52 18.70 -11.36
N SER A 6 -35.17 17.68 -10.81
CA SER A 6 -34.95 17.28 -9.41
C SER A 6 -33.53 16.75 -9.17
N VAL A 7 -32.98 15.96 -10.09
CA VAL A 7 -31.59 15.49 -10.00
C VAL A 7 -30.60 16.64 -10.05
N PHE A 8 -30.82 17.63 -10.92
CA PHE A 8 -29.98 18.83 -10.98
C PHE A 8 -30.00 19.64 -9.69
N MET A 9 -31.18 19.81 -9.07
CA MET A 9 -31.31 20.54 -7.81
C MET A 9 -30.62 19.81 -6.64
N ILE A 10 -30.67 18.48 -6.61
CA ILE A 10 -29.96 17.67 -5.61
C ILE A 10 -28.44 17.82 -5.78
N PHE A 11 -27.93 17.76 -7.02
CA PHE A 11 -26.50 17.94 -7.29
C PHE A 11 -26.00 19.33 -6.83
N LEU A 12 -26.77 20.38 -7.11
CA LEU A 12 -26.43 21.74 -6.71
C LEU A 12 -26.41 21.88 -5.18
N LEU A 13 -27.37 21.27 -4.48
CA LEU A 13 -27.43 21.27 -3.02
C LEU A 13 -26.21 20.56 -2.41
N VAL A 14 -25.84 19.39 -2.93
CA VAL A 14 -24.65 18.66 -2.46
C VAL A 14 -23.38 19.47 -2.70
N PHE A 15 -23.24 20.08 -3.88
CA PHE A 15 -22.08 20.93 -4.19
C PHE A 15 -21.97 22.12 -3.24
N LEU A 16 -23.09 22.77 -2.93
CA LEU A 16 -23.13 23.91 -2.01
C LEU A 16 -22.75 23.50 -0.58
N LEU A 17 -23.23 22.34 -0.11
CA LEU A 17 -22.84 21.81 1.21
C LEU A 17 -21.33 21.55 1.30
N VAL A 18 -20.74 20.94 0.27
CA VAL A 18 -19.29 20.69 0.23
C VAL A 18 -18.51 22.00 0.22
N ALA A 19 -18.95 23.00 -0.55
CA ALA A 19 -18.31 24.32 -0.59
C ALA A 19 -18.36 25.03 0.77
N LEU A 20 -19.50 24.96 1.48
CA LEU A 20 -19.64 25.54 2.82
C LEU A 20 -18.71 24.88 3.84
N VAL A 21 -18.62 23.55 3.83
CA VAL A 21 -17.70 22.82 4.72
C VAL A 21 -16.25 23.21 4.43
N HIS A 22 -15.86 23.29 3.16
CA HIS A 22 -14.50 23.62 2.79
C HIS A 22 -14.13 25.07 3.17
N LEU A 23 -15.07 26.02 3.01
CA LEU A 23 -14.89 27.40 3.47
C LEU A 23 -14.74 27.48 4.99
N PHE A 24 -15.51 26.70 5.75
CA PHE A 24 -15.45 26.71 7.21
C PHE A 24 -14.17 26.04 7.73
N VAL A 25 -13.82 24.86 7.22
CA VAL A 25 -12.69 24.07 7.72
C VAL A 25 -11.35 24.69 7.32
N TRP A 26 -11.23 25.24 6.11
CA TRP A 26 -9.97 25.80 5.64
C TRP A 26 -9.67 27.19 6.22
N ASN A 27 -10.70 28.00 6.51
CA ASN A 27 -10.51 29.33 7.11
C ASN A 27 -10.46 29.31 8.64
N LEU A 28 -10.57 28.14 9.28
CA LEU A 28 -10.29 28.01 10.70
C LEU A 28 -8.77 28.05 10.89
N ASP A 29 -8.24 29.25 11.11
CA ASP A 29 -6.88 29.43 11.60
C ASP A 29 -6.76 28.81 13.00
N ILE A 30 -6.27 27.55 13.05
CA ILE A 30 -5.98 26.78 14.27
C ILE A 30 -4.98 27.52 15.19
N ASN A 31 -4.35 28.60 14.69
CA ASN A 31 -3.46 29.49 15.44
C ASN A 31 -4.13 30.24 16.61
N MET A 32 -5.48 30.29 16.71
CA MET A 32 -6.17 30.92 17.85
C MET A 32 -6.06 30.14 19.17
N PHE A 33 -5.76 28.84 19.13
CA PHE A 33 -5.58 28.03 20.34
C PHE A 33 -4.10 27.84 20.66
N GLY A 34 -3.48 28.88 21.23
CA GLY A 34 -2.11 28.86 21.73
C GLY A 34 -1.92 27.77 22.79
N GLY A 35 -1.43 26.60 22.37
CA GLY A 35 -1.21 25.45 23.24
C GLY A 35 -1.64 24.12 22.62
N VAL A 36 -2.67 24.09 21.76
CA VAL A 36 -3.13 22.83 21.13
C VAL A 36 -2.09 22.28 20.15
N ARG A 37 -1.28 23.16 19.57
CA ARG A 37 -0.24 22.81 18.58
C ARG A 37 0.86 21.90 19.15
N SER A 38 1.17 21.96 20.45
CA SER A 38 2.16 21.05 21.07
C SER A 38 1.61 19.66 21.39
N TRP A 39 0.28 19.52 21.49
CA TRP A 39 -0.38 18.22 21.63
C TRP A 39 -0.64 17.55 20.28
N VAL A 40 -0.73 18.34 19.21
CA VAL A 40 -0.96 17.88 17.82
C VAL A 40 0.35 17.68 17.05
N SER A 41 1.49 18.16 17.56
CA SER A 41 2.80 17.96 16.93
C SER A 41 3.36 16.54 17.15
N SER A 42 4.11 16.03 16.18
CA SER A 42 4.85 14.77 16.30
C SER A 42 5.73 14.72 17.55
N PHE A 43 5.79 13.56 18.20
CA PHE A 43 6.58 13.36 19.41
C PHE A 43 8.08 13.33 19.10
N GLU A 44 8.80 14.38 19.50
CA GLU A 44 10.26 14.48 19.36
C GLU A 44 11.00 14.31 20.70
N CYS A 45 10.48 13.47 21.59
CA CYS A 45 11.08 13.23 22.90
C CYS A 45 11.29 14.51 23.75
N GLY A 46 10.47 15.55 23.53
CA GLY A 46 10.54 16.82 24.25
C GLY A 46 11.46 17.88 23.64
N PHE A 47 12.07 17.61 22.48
CA PHE A 47 12.86 18.59 21.72
C PHE A 47 12.01 19.39 20.72
N LEU A 48 12.55 20.53 20.28
CA LEU A 48 11.92 21.36 19.25
C LEU A 48 12.31 20.82 17.86
N SER A 49 11.32 20.63 16.98
CA SER A 49 11.58 20.15 15.62
C SER A 49 12.45 21.10 14.83
N GLN A 50 13.68 20.64 14.54
CA GLN A 50 14.66 21.42 13.79
C GLN A 50 14.58 21.13 12.28
N ARG A 51 14.04 19.98 11.86
CA ARG A 51 13.93 19.58 10.43
C ARG A 51 12.73 18.67 10.20
N VAL A 52 12.28 18.63 8.94
CA VAL A 52 11.31 17.64 8.47
C VAL A 52 11.95 16.26 8.54
N VAL A 53 11.23 15.27 9.07
CA VAL A 53 11.64 13.87 9.04
C VAL A 53 11.42 13.35 7.63
N GLU A 54 12.42 13.49 6.77
CA GLU A 54 12.45 12.81 5.48
C GLU A 54 12.98 11.39 5.72
N ASN A 55 12.09 10.40 5.68
CA ASN A 55 12.50 9.00 5.67
C ASN A 55 12.98 8.64 4.26
N TYR A 56 14.29 8.46 4.09
CA TYR A 56 14.84 7.83 2.89
C TYR A 56 14.37 6.38 2.85
N PHE A 57 13.45 6.09 1.94
CA PHE A 57 13.00 4.73 1.69
C PHE A 57 14.19 3.89 1.19
N SER A 58 14.48 2.78 1.86
CA SER A 58 15.60 1.93 1.47
C SER A 58 15.26 1.15 0.19
N TYR A 59 16.20 1.12 -0.75
CA TYR A 59 16.07 0.35 -2.00
C TYR A 59 15.90 -1.15 -1.74
N THR A 60 16.41 -1.65 -0.60
CA THR A 60 16.28 -3.04 -0.18
C THR A 60 14.84 -3.43 0.12
N TYR A 61 14.07 -2.56 0.78
CA TYR A 61 12.65 -2.81 1.03
C TYR A 61 11.84 -2.80 -0.26
N PHE A 62 12.15 -1.89 -1.19
CA PHE A 62 11.47 -1.85 -2.49
C PHE A 62 11.61 -3.18 -3.25
N ILE A 63 12.84 -3.68 -3.34
CA ILE A 63 13.16 -4.91 -4.06
C ILE A 63 12.46 -6.12 -3.42
N LEU A 64 12.41 -6.18 -2.08
CA LEU A 64 11.70 -7.24 -1.36
C LEU A 64 10.20 -7.24 -1.67
N LEU A 65 9.57 -6.06 -1.78
CA LEU A 65 8.15 -5.95 -2.11
C LEU A 65 7.85 -6.45 -3.54
N VAL A 66 8.71 -6.13 -4.50
CA VAL A 66 8.58 -6.64 -5.87
C VAL A 66 8.72 -8.17 -5.91
N PHE A 67 9.71 -8.73 -5.22
CA PHE A 67 9.88 -10.19 -5.17
C PHE A 67 8.73 -10.90 -4.47
N PHE A 68 8.19 -10.31 -3.40
CA PHE A 68 7.01 -10.84 -2.73
C PHE A 68 5.81 -10.97 -3.69
N VAL A 69 5.55 -9.96 -4.53
CA VAL A 69 4.46 -10.00 -5.51
C VAL A 69 4.68 -11.10 -6.56
N VAL A 70 5.91 -11.28 -7.03
CA VAL A 70 6.23 -12.33 -8.00
C VAL A 70 6.06 -13.72 -7.39
N PHE A 71 6.55 -13.93 -6.17
CA PHE A 71 6.42 -15.21 -5.48
C PHE A 71 4.97 -15.55 -5.15
N ASP A 72 4.14 -14.56 -4.79
CA ASP A 72 2.69 -14.76 -4.55
C ASP A 72 1.94 -15.22 -5.83
N LEU A 73 2.33 -14.69 -6.98
CA LEU A 73 1.82 -15.14 -8.29
C LEU A 73 2.23 -16.59 -8.56
N GLU A 74 3.49 -16.95 -8.32
CA GLU A 74 4.00 -18.32 -8.53
C GLU A 74 3.31 -19.34 -7.63
N VAL A 75 3.04 -19.00 -6.36
CA VAL A 75 2.28 -19.86 -5.44
C VAL A 75 0.81 -19.99 -5.87
N SER A 76 0.20 -18.90 -6.36
CA SER A 76 -1.16 -18.92 -6.89
C SER A 76 -1.31 -19.91 -8.06
N LEU A 77 -0.28 -20.06 -8.90
CA LEU A 77 -0.26 -21.07 -9.98
C LEU A 77 -0.18 -22.51 -9.45
N LEU A 78 0.49 -22.73 -8.31
CA LEU A 78 0.58 -24.04 -7.65
C LEU A 78 -0.69 -24.46 -6.92
N LEU A 79 -1.57 -23.52 -6.57
CA LEU A 79 -2.79 -23.80 -5.79
C LEU A 79 -3.72 -24.84 -6.45
N ASN A 80 -3.69 -24.94 -7.79
CA ASN A 80 -4.48 -25.91 -8.54
C ASN A 80 -3.94 -27.35 -8.49
N MET A 81 -2.71 -27.57 -8.02
CA MET A 81 -2.08 -28.90 -7.95
C MET A 81 -2.87 -29.90 -7.07
N PRO A 82 -3.23 -29.61 -5.80
CA PRO A 82 -3.95 -30.56 -4.95
C PRO A 82 -5.35 -30.93 -5.49
N LEU A 83 -5.97 -30.04 -6.28
CA LEU A 83 -7.27 -30.26 -6.89
C LEU A 83 -7.24 -31.31 -8.02
N GLN A 84 -6.07 -31.56 -8.63
CA GLN A 84 -5.96 -32.41 -9.83
C GLN A 84 -5.66 -33.90 -9.53
N GLY A 85 -5.46 -34.32 -8.29
CA GLY A 85 -5.25 -35.73 -7.93
C GLY A 85 -3.89 -36.32 -8.38
N LEU A 86 -3.52 -37.47 -7.79
CA LEU A 86 -2.14 -38.01 -7.81
C LEU A 86 -1.68 -38.62 -9.16
N LEU A 87 -2.60 -38.87 -10.10
CA LEU A 87 -2.37 -39.68 -11.31
C LEU A 87 -2.52 -38.89 -12.62
N TYR A 88 -2.24 -37.58 -12.61
CA TYR A 88 -2.30 -36.77 -13.82
C TYR A 88 -0.97 -36.76 -14.59
N LYS A 89 -1.06 -36.82 -15.94
CA LYS A 89 0.08 -36.61 -16.87
C LYS A 89 0.82 -35.29 -16.61
N ASN A 90 0.16 -34.30 -16.00
CA ASN A 90 0.71 -32.97 -15.77
C ASN A 90 1.65 -32.87 -14.55
N LEU A 91 1.78 -33.93 -13.74
CA LEU A 91 2.62 -33.92 -12.54
C LEU A 91 4.09 -33.58 -12.85
N LEU A 92 4.62 -34.06 -13.98
CA LEU A 92 5.96 -33.72 -14.44
C LEU A 92 6.17 -32.21 -14.65
N PHE A 93 5.16 -31.50 -15.17
CA PHE A 93 5.24 -30.05 -15.35
C PHE A 93 5.22 -29.31 -14.01
N TYR A 94 4.40 -29.76 -13.06
CA TYR A 94 4.37 -29.18 -11.71
C TYR A 94 5.69 -29.38 -10.97
N VAL A 95 6.30 -30.57 -11.06
CA VAL A 95 7.61 -30.84 -10.46
C VAL A 95 8.71 -30.02 -11.15
N GLY A 96 8.67 -29.89 -12.48
CA GLY A 96 9.58 -29.02 -13.22
C GLY A 96 9.45 -27.54 -12.82
N PHE A 97 8.22 -27.07 -12.63
CA PHE A 97 7.94 -25.71 -12.16
C PHE A 97 8.47 -25.48 -10.73
N LEU A 98 8.25 -26.44 -9.82
CA LEU A 98 8.80 -26.42 -8.47
C LEU A 98 10.34 -26.35 -8.46
N PHE A 99 10.99 -27.08 -9.36
CA PHE A 99 12.45 -27.02 -9.49
C PHE A 99 12.94 -25.62 -9.91
N VAL A 100 12.28 -24.99 -10.88
CA VAL A 100 12.61 -23.62 -11.31
C VAL A 100 12.43 -22.63 -10.17
N LEU A 101 11.35 -22.76 -9.40
CA LEU A 101 11.06 -21.96 -8.21
C LEU A 101 12.20 -22.04 -7.18
N VAL A 102 12.65 -23.26 -6.85
CA VAL A 102 13.73 -23.48 -5.88
C VAL A 102 15.05 -22.88 -6.38
N VAL A 103 15.37 -23.05 -7.66
CA VAL A 103 16.60 -22.49 -8.26
C VAL A 103 16.55 -20.96 -8.27
N GLY A 104 15.41 -20.37 -8.68
CA GLY A 104 15.22 -18.93 -8.70
C GLY A 104 15.40 -18.29 -7.32
N PHE A 105 14.76 -18.87 -6.31
CA PHE A 105 14.89 -18.43 -4.92
C PHE A 105 16.32 -18.61 -4.38
N GLY A 106 17.00 -19.70 -4.73
CA GLY A 106 18.41 -19.91 -4.37
C GLY A 106 19.34 -18.83 -4.93
N ILE A 107 19.13 -18.41 -6.18
CA ILE A 107 19.87 -17.32 -6.81
C ILE A 107 19.61 -16.00 -6.06
N GLU A 108 18.37 -15.74 -5.68
CA GLU A 108 17.97 -14.52 -4.96
C GLU A 108 18.66 -14.40 -3.59
N ILE A 109 18.69 -15.50 -2.83
CA ILE A 109 19.42 -15.57 -1.56
C ILE A 109 20.92 -15.31 -1.78
N SER A 110 21.51 -15.93 -2.80
CA SER A 110 22.95 -15.79 -3.08
C SER A 110 23.35 -14.36 -3.43
N LYS A 111 22.45 -13.60 -4.09
CA LYS A 111 22.64 -12.19 -4.43
C LYS A 111 22.39 -11.25 -3.24
N GLY A 112 21.87 -11.77 -2.13
CA GLY A 112 21.67 -11.01 -0.90
C GLY A 112 20.49 -10.05 -0.93
N TYR A 113 19.56 -10.17 -1.88
CA TYR A 113 18.38 -9.31 -1.94
C TYR A 113 17.42 -9.52 -0.75
N VAL A 114 17.44 -10.71 -0.15
CA VAL A 114 16.66 -11.06 1.04
C VAL A 114 17.34 -10.57 2.33
N ARG A 115 18.61 -10.12 2.28
CA ARG A 115 19.31 -9.68 3.49
C ARG A 115 18.83 -8.30 3.89
N TRP A 116 18.30 -8.21 5.10
CA TRP A 116 18.01 -6.93 5.72
C TRP A 116 19.32 -6.35 6.27
N SER A 117 19.97 -5.48 5.49
CA SER A 117 20.97 -4.56 6.04
C SER A 117 20.23 -3.32 6.47
N TYR A 118 20.36 -2.99 7.77
CA TYR A 118 20.08 -1.67 8.29
C TYR A 118 20.95 -0.62 7.60
#